data_AF-U1RDS9-F1
#
_entry.id   AF-U1RDS9-F1
#
_cell.length_a   1.000
_cell.length_b   1.000
_cell.length_c   1.000
_cell.angle_alpha   90.00
_cell.angle_beta   90.00
_cell.angle_gamma   90.00
#
_symmetry.space_group_name_H-M   'P 1'
#
loop_
_entity.id
_entity.type
_entity.pdbx_description
1 polymer ?
#
loop_
_entity_poly.entity_id
_entity_poly.type
_entity_poly.pdbx_seq_one_letter_code
_entity_poly.pdbx_strand_id
1 'polypeptide(L)'
;MRKPLSEEFRISSHSLAAHIFEPYAYQFVQRRSFDESNQLAAQSFGQKGRDWVNFGTVLAAITSNPQWKNHMAVAHLYDDWAQIVGETIAQNSRVGRFHGSELTVFVNSPAWATQLGFMKEQMITKINEQIEGLEISDIRFIGPQPEPYKRKRYPRY
;
A
#
# COMPACT_ATOMS: atom_id res chain seq x y z
N MET A 1 -7.76 -45.16 -36.33
CA MET A 1 -6.81 -44.59 -35.34
C MET A 1 -6.01 -43.50 -36.04
N ARG A 2 -5.83 -42.31 -35.43
CA ARG A 2 -4.96 -41.26 -36.00
C ARG A 2 -3.52 -41.77 -36.00
N LYS A 3 -2.77 -41.50 -37.07
CA LYS A 3 -1.35 -41.85 -37.16
C LYS A 3 -0.55 -41.11 -36.09
N PRO A 4 0.57 -41.67 -35.59
CA PRO A 4 1.43 -40.97 -34.64
C PRO A 4 2.04 -39.73 -35.29
N LEU A 5 2.11 -38.63 -34.54
CA LEU A 5 2.56 -37.29 -35.00
C LEU A 5 3.94 -37.33 -35.69
N SER A 6 4.80 -38.29 -35.33
CA SER A 6 6.11 -38.50 -35.95
C SER A 6 6.03 -38.87 -37.44
N GLU A 7 5.06 -39.69 -37.83
CA GLU A 7 4.87 -40.09 -39.24
C GLU A 7 4.31 -38.93 -40.07
N GLU A 8 3.48 -38.09 -39.47
CA GLU A 8 2.84 -36.96 -40.13
C GLU A 8 3.86 -35.89 -40.55
N PHE A 9 4.82 -35.58 -39.68
CA PHE A 9 5.91 -34.65 -39.98
C PHE A 9 7.07 -35.29 -40.75
N ARG A 10 7.04 -36.60 -41.04
CA ARG A 10 8.15 -37.37 -41.62
C ARG A 10 9.47 -37.21 -40.84
N ILE A 11 9.38 -37.15 -39.51
CA ILE A 11 10.54 -37.00 -38.62
C ILE A 11 10.67 -38.26 -37.76
N SER A 12 11.91 -38.69 -37.49
CA SER A 12 12.14 -39.86 -36.63
C SER A 12 11.55 -39.63 -35.23
N SER A 13 10.95 -40.67 -34.63
CA SER A 13 10.28 -40.55 -33.33
C SER A 13 11.21 -40.00 -32.23
N HIS A 14 12.51 -40.31 -32.29
CA HIS A 14 13.51 -39.83 -31.32
C HIS A 14 13.97 -38.38 -31.58
N SER A 15 13.79 -37.85 -32.80
CA SER A 15 14.15 -36.46 -33.14
C SER A 15 12.93 -35.51 -33.14
N LEU A 16 11.71 -36.04 -33.05
CA LEU A 16 10.48 -35.25 -32.98
C LEU A 16 10.46 -34.34 -31.75
N ALA A 17 10.90 -34.86 -30.60
CA ALA A 17 11.01 -34.06 -29.37
C ALA A 17 12.01 -32.91 -29.53
N ALA A 18 13.14 -33.11 -30.19
CA ALA A 18 14.08 -32.02 -30.44
C ALA A 18 13.44 -30.95 -31.36
N HIS A 19 12.80 -31.36 -32.45
CA HIS A 19 12.27 -30.42 -33.45
C HIS A 19 11.05 -29.63 -32.98
N ILE A 20 10.17 -30.23 -32.17
CA ILE A 20 9.03 -29.53 -31.56
C ILE A 20 9.50 -28.52 -30.51
N PHE A 21 10.56 -28.85 -29.76
CA PHE A 21 11.02 -28.05 -28.63
C PHE A 21 12.11 -27.04 -28.98
N GLU A 22 12.81 -27.16 -30.11
CA GLU A 22 13.78 -26.16 -30.62
C GLU A 22 13.26 -24.71 -30.62
N PRO A 23 12.06 -24.38 -31.16
CA PRO A 23 11.55 -23.02 -31.10
C PRO A 23 11.23 -22.54 -29.68
N TYR A 24 11.00 -23.46 -28.73
CA TYR A 24 10.77 -23.15 -27.31
C TYR A 24 12.06 -23.18 -26.47
N ALA A 25 13.14 -23.80 -26.96
CA ALA A 25 14.41 -23.89 -26.26
C ALA A 25 14.98 -22.50 -25.95
N TYR A 26 14.79 -21.53 -26.86
CA TYR A 26 15.24 -20.15 -26.69
C TYR A 26 14.55 -19.39 -25.55
N GLN A 27 13.34 -19.78 -25.13
CA GLN A 27 12.69 -19.19 -23.96
C GLN A 27 13.31 -19.67 -22.63
N PHE A 28 13.91 -20.86 -22.63
CA PHE A 28 14.54 -21.45 -21.44
C PHE A 28 16.05 -21.19 -21.35
N VAL A 29 16.66 -20.53 -22.34
CA VAL A 29 18.10 -20.15 -22.34
C VAL A 29 18.42 -18.97 -21.40
N GLN A 30 17.43 -18.38 -20.72
CA GLN A 30 17.65 -17.43 -19.62
C GLN A 30 18.05 -18.10 -18.28
N ARG A 31 18.65 -19.30 -18.31
CA ARG A 31 19.08 -20.03 -17.10
C ARG A 31 20.54 -19.82 -16.71
N ARG A 32 21.26 -18.89 -17.33
CA ARG A 32 22.56 -18.45 -16.81
C ARG A 32 22.44 -17.48 -15.64
N SER A 33 21.32 -16.76 -15.51
CA SER A 33 21.15 -15.77 -14.45
C SER A 33 20.75 -16.38 -13.11
N PHE A 34 19.99 -17.48 -13.06
CA PHE A 34 19.46 -17.98 -11.79
C PHE A 34 20.49 -18.79 -11.00
N ASP A 35 21.20 -19.73 -11.63
CA ASP A 35 22.24 -20.52 -10.96
C ASP A 35 23.43 -19.64 -10.56
N GLU A 36 23.87 -18.73 -11.44
CA GLU A 36 24.93 -17.77 -11.10
C GLU A 36 24.49 -16.82 -9.98
N SER A 37 23.27 -16.29 -10.01
CA SER A 37 22.77 -15.43 -8.91
C SER A 37 22.65 -16.18 -7.59
N ASN A 38 22.24 -17.45 -7.62
CA ASN A 38 22.09 -18.25 -6.42
C ASN A 38 23.46 -18.67 -5.84
N GLN A 39 24.44 -18.95 -6.70
CA GLN A 39 25.83 -19.19 -6.30
C GLN A 39 26.51 -17.93 -5.76
N LEU A 40 26.28 -16.77 -6.39
CA LEU A 40 26.74 -15.47 -5.90
C LEU A 40 26.09 -15.11 -4.56
N ALA A 41 24.80 -15.41 -4.38
CA ALA A 41 24.09 -15.21 -3.12
C ALA A 41 24.62 -16.11 -2.01
N ALA A 42 24.90 -17.38 -2.30
CA ALA A 42 25.54 -18.32 -1.36
C ALA A 42 26.93 -17.84 -0.92
N GLN A 43 27.69 -17.22 -1.84
CA GLN A 43 29.00 -16.59 -1.55
C GLN A 43 28.87 -15.19 -0.91
N SER A 44 27.66 -14.65 -0.78
CA SER A 44 27.39 -13.31 -0.24
C SER A 44 27.08 -13.32 1.27
N PHE A 45 26.90 -14.50 1.88
CA PHE A 45 26.75 -14.63 3.32
C PHE A 45 28.08 -14.27 4.03
N GLY A 46 28.05 -13.29 4.95
CA GLY A 46 29.23 -12.84 5.70
C GLY A 46 30.10 -11.79 5.00
N GLN A 47 29.66 -11.22 3.88
CA GLN A 47 30.34 -10.07 3.27
C GLN A 47 30.12 -8.78 4.08
N LYS A 48 31.14 -7.92 4.10
CA LYS A 48 31.16 -6.63 4.82
C LYS A 48 29.92 -5.80 4.47
N GLY A 49 29.07 -5.51 5.46
CA GLY A 49 27.79 -4.80 5.28
C GLY A 49 26.54 -5.68 5.40
N ARG A 50 26.69 -7.00 5.58
CA ARG A 50 25.62 -7.96 5.92
C ARG A 50 25.88 -8.66 7.27
N ASP A 51 26.57 -7.96 8.17
CA ASP A 51 26.80 -8.42 9.53
C ASP A 51 25.50 -8.42 10.34
N TRP A 52 25.44 -9.22 11.41
CA TRP A 52 24.32 -9.26 12.33
C TRP A 52 24.11 -7.87 12.95
N VAL A 53 23.14 -7.13 12.43
CA VAL A 53 22.74 -5.87 13.02
C VAL A 53 21.84 -6.19 14.21
N ASN A 54 22.10 -5.58 15.37
CA ASN A 54 21.21 -5.73 16.52
C ASN A 54 19.80 -5.29 16.11
N PHE A 55 18.79 -6.12 16.38
CA PHE A 55 17.38 -5.83 16.04
C PHE A 55 16.94 -4.46 16.58
N GLY A 56 17.41 -4.09 17.77
CA GLY A 56 17.16 -2.78 18.37
C GLY A 56 17.74 -1.63 17.55
N THR A 57 18.88 -1.81 16.88
CA THR A 57 19.48 -0.79 16.00
C THR A 57 18.70 -0.61 14.71
N VAL A 58 18.21 -1.71 14.13
CA VAL A 58 17.35 -1.66 12.93
C VAL A 58 16.00 -1.02 13.28
N LEU A 59 15.41 -1.43 14.41
CA LEU A 59 14.18 -0.83 14.92
C LEU A 59 14.38 0.65 15.21
N ALA A 60 15.46 1.04 15.90
CA ALA A 60 15.78 2.43 16.16
C ALA A 60 15.97 3.24 14.88
N ALA A 61 16.62 2.69 13.84
CA ALA A 61 16.77 3.36 12.55
C ALA A 61 15.41 3.58 11.84
N ILE A 62 14.50 2.61 11.95
CA ILE A 62 13.14 2.72 11.42
C ILE A 62 12.32 3.74 12.22
N THR A 63 12.36 3.69 13.55
CA THR A 63 11.63 4.61 14.43
C THR A 63 12.19 6.04 14.36
N SER A 64 13.48 6.18 14.06
CA SER A 64 14.14 7.49 13.84
C SER A 64 13.73 8.15 12.53
N ASN A 65 13.06 7.43 11.62
CA ASN A 65 12.49 8.04 10.43
C ASN A 65 11.30 8.94 10.84
N PRO A 66 11.34 10.25 10.55
CA PRO A 66 10.25 11.18 10.88
C PRO A 66 8.88 10.72 10.35
N GLN A 67 8.87 9.99 9.24
CA GLN A 67 7.64 9.45 8.65
C GLN A 67 6.98 8.40 9.55
N TRP A 68 7.76 7.60 10.27
CA TRP A 68 7.24 6.61 11.22
C TRP A 68 6.65 7.27 12.45
N LYS A 69 7.32 8.30 12.98
CA LYS A 69 6.79 9.11 14.09
C LYS A 69 5.45 9.75 13.71
N ASN A 70 5.34 10.32 12.51
CA ASN A 70 4.08 10.88 12.01
C ASN A 70 3.00 9.79 11.87
N HIS A 71 3.35 8.59 11.39
CA HIS A 71 2.39 7.51 11.24
C HIS A 71 1.84 7.02 12.59
N MET A 72 2.69 6.93 13.60
CA MET A 72 2.29 6.60 14.98
C MET A 72 1.40 7.69 15.57
N ALA A 73 1.77 8.97 15.42
CA ALA A 73 0.96 10.08 15.89
C ALA A 73 -0.43 10.11 15.23
N VAL A 74 -0.51 9.80 13.93
CA VAL A 74 -1.80 9.63 13.23
C VAL A 74 -2.58 8.47 13.82
N ALA A 75 -1.95 7.32 14.10
CA ALA A 75 -2.64 6.19 14.73
C ALA A 75 -3.24 6.56 16.10
N HIS A 76 -2.48 7.28 16.94
CA HIS A 76 -2.99 7.84 18.19
C HIS A 76 -4.18 8.79 17.97
N LEU A 77 -4.12 9.65 16.94
CA LEU A 77 -5.24 10.53 16.59
C LEU A 77 -6.53 9.75 16.25
N TYR A 78 -6.39 8.60 15.58
CA TYR A 78 -7.53 7.74 15.25
C TYR A 78 -8.16 7.13 16.50
N ASP A 79 -7.34 6.62 17.42
CA ASP A 79 -7.80 5.95 18.64
C ASP A 79 -8.41 6.95 19.64
N ASP A 80 -7.78 8.11 19.81
CA ASP A 80 -8.16 9.12 20.80
C ASP A 80 -9.10 10.20 20.26
N TRP A 81 -9.60 10.05 19.02
CA TRP A 81 -10.43 11.07 18.36
C TRP A 81 -11.61 11.52 19.23
N ALA A 82 -12.36 10.57 19.80
CA ALA A 82 -13.51 10.87 20.66
C ALA A 82 -13.13 11.63 21.93
N GLN A 83 -11.96 11.36 22.51
CA GLN A 83 -11.44 12.08 23.66
C GLN A 83 -11.01 13.50 23.29
N ILE A 84 -10.40 13.67 22.11
CA ILE A 84 -9.90 14.98 21.64
C ILE A 84 -11.06 15.89 21.24
N VAL A 85 -12.00 15.44 20.39
CA VAL A 85 -13.07 16.31 19.88
C VAL A 85 -14.35 16.26 20.70
N GLY A 86 -14.50 15.24 21.55
CA GLY A 86 -15.71 14.97 22.30
C GLY A 86 -16.71 14.08 21.54
N GLU A 87 -17.56 13.42 22.30
CA GLU A 87 -18.46 12.36 21.83
C GLU A 87 -19.35 12.80 20.66
N THR A 88 -20.00 13.97 20.77
CA THR A 88 -20.93 14.46 19.73
C THR A 88 -20.24 14.67 18.38
N ILE A 89 -19.02 15.23 18.39
CA ILE A 89 -18.27 15.48 17.15
C ILE A 89 -17.76 14.15 16.58
N ALA A 90 -17.27 13.24 17.42
CA ALA A 90 -16.78 11.93 17.00
C ALA A 90 -17.88 11.02 16.43
N GLN A 91 -19.13 11.16 16.88
CA GLN A 91 -20.27 10.43 16.29
C GLN A 91 -20.60 10.90 14.87
N ASN A 92 -20.33 12.17 14.55
CA ASN A 92 -20.69 12.78 13.27
C ASN A 92 -19.48 12.96 12.33
N SER A 93 -18.28 12.64 12.81
CA SER A 93 -17.03 12.83 12.07
C SER A 93 -16.04 11.70 12.32
N ARG A 94 -15.22 11.41 11.34
CA ARG A 94 -14.13 10.43 11.45
C ARG A 94 -12.86 10.97 10.83
N VAL A 95 -11.74 10.64 11.45
CA VAL A 95 -10.41 10.93 10.94
C VAL A 95 -10.25 10.24 9.57
N GLY A 96 -9.69 10.98 8.63
CA GLY A 96 -9.39 10.50 7.29
C GLY A 96 -7.89 10.57 7.02
N ARG A 97 -7.51 11.01 5.84
CA ARG A 97 -6.10 11.05 5.45
C ARG A 97 -5.37 12.21 6.13
N PHE A 98 -4.16 11.96 6.61
CA PHE A 98 -3.19 12.99 6.95
C PHE A 98 -2.11 13.05 5.86
N HIS A 99 -1.85 14.24 5.32
CA HIS A 99 -0.81 14.44 4.29
C HIS A 99 -0.08 15.75 4.50
N GLY A 100 1.24 15.69 4.71
CA GLY A 100 2.05 16.86 5.04
C GLY A 100 1.61 17.43 6.39
N SER A 101 0.86 18.52 6.35
CA SER A 101 0.24 19.18 7.52
C SER A 101 -1.28 19.38 7.37
N GLU A 102 -1.91 18.78 6.36
CA GLU A 102 -3.35 18.84 6.13
C GLU A 102 -4.03 17.54 6.61
N LEU A 103 -4.98 17.68 7.53
CA LEU A 103 -5.82 16.59 8.02
C LEU A 103 -7.17 16.60 7.29
N THR A 104 -7.52 15.49 6.66
CA THR A 104 -8.86 15.28 6.11
C THR A 104 -9.75 14.63 7.17
N VAL A 105 -10.93 15.21 7.41
CA VAL A 105 -11.96 14.67 8.31
C VAL A 105 -13.23 14.44 7.49
N PHE A 106 -13.76 13.22 7.55
CA PHE A 106 -15.04 12.90 6.90
C PHE A 106 -16.17 13.18 7.87
N VAL A 107 -17.23 13.84 7.39
CA VAL A 107 -18.44 14.13 8.17
C VAL A 107 -19.67 13.53 7.51
N ASN A 108 -20.66 13.19 8.33
CA ASN A 108 -21.88 12.52 7.88
C ASN A 108 -22.88 13.45 7.17
N SER A 109 -22.80 14.76 7.38
CA SER A 109 -23.73 15.74 6.81
C SER A 109 -23.02 17.03 6.39
N PRO A 110 -23.55 17.74 5.37
CA PRO A 110 -23.05 19.06 5.00
C PRO A 110 -23.16 20.11 6.12
N ALA A 111 -24.21 20.03 6.96
CA ALA A 111 -24.39 20.96 8.07
C ALA A 111 -23.27 20.83 9.12
N TRP A 112 -22.86 19.59 9.42
CA TRP A 112 -21.72 19.33 10.30
C TRP A 112 -20.40 19.83 9.70
N ALA A 113 -20.21 19.69 8.38
CA ALA A 113 -19.02 20.23 7.71
C ALA A 113 -18.90 21.75 7.92
N THR A 114 -20.01 22.48 7.77
CA THR A 114 -20.05 23.93 7.98
C THR A 114 -19.80 24.29 9.44
N GLN A 115 -20.45 23.60 10.39
CA GLN A 115 -20.25 23.86 11.82
C GLN A 115 -18.80 23.64 12.26
N LEU A 116 -18.20 22.52 11.87
CA LEU A 116 -16.80 22.24 12.19
C LEU A 116 -15.85 23.21 11.47
N GLY A 117 -16.23 23.69 10.29
CA GLY A 117 -15.51 24.75 9.58
C GLY A 117 -15.37 26.03 10.40
N PHE A 118 -16.41 26.44 11.13
CA PHE A 118 -16.35 27.61 12.03
C PHE A 118 -15.46 27.39 13.26
N MET A 119 -15.35 26.15 13.72
CA MET A 119 -14.56 25.77 14.91
C MET A 119 -13.18 25.21 14.55
N LYS A 120 -12.79 25.29 13.26
CA LYS A 120 -11.59 24.66 12.71
C LYS A 120 -10.32 25.03 13.46
N GLU A 121 -10.08 26.32 13.67
CA GLU A 121 -8.88 26.81 14.37
C GLU A 121 -8.79 26.24 15.80
N GLN A 122 -9.92 26.18 16.50
CA GLN A 122 -9.97 25.61 17.85
C GLN A 122 -9.66 24.11 17.82
N MET A 123 -10.13 23.38 16.82
CA MET A 123 -9.81 21.96 16.65
C MET A 123 -8.33 21.74 16.34
N ILE A 124 -7.72 22.58 15.48
CA ILE A 124 -6.29 22.50 15.16
C ILE A 124 -5.46 22.67 16.43
N THR A 125 -5.73 23.73 17.21
CA THR A 125 -5.02 23.97 18.48
C THR A 125 -5.17 22.79 19.43
N LYS A 126 -6.40 22.31 19.63
CA LYS A 126 -6.66 21.20 20.56
C LYS A 126 -5.98 19.89 20.14
N ILE A 127 -5.94 19.58 18.84
CA ILE A 127 -5.27 18.37 18.35
C ILE A 127 -3.76 18.48 18.52
N ASN A 128 -3.17 19.62 18.16
CA ASN A 128 -1.73 19.85 18.30
C ASN A 128 -1.27 19.86 19.77
N GLU A 129 -2.12 20.29 20.71
CA GLU A 129 -1.85 20.24 22.16
C GLU A 129 -1.89 18.81 22.73
N GLN A 130 -2.74 17.94 22.18
CA GLN A 130 -2.93 16.58 22.71
C GLN A 130 -2.00 15.55 22.07
N ILE A 131 -1.57 15.76 20.82
CA ILE A 131 -0.76 14.79 20.08
C ILE A 131 0.61 15.35 19.77
N GLU A 132 1.61 14.89 20.52
CA GLU A 132 3.00 15.27 20.28
C GLU A 132 3.53 14.69 18.96
N GLY A 133 4.21 15.53 18.18
CA GLY A 133 4.85 15.10 16.93
C GLY A 133 3.94 15.15 15.70
N LEU A 134 2.70 15.60 15.84
CA LEU A 134 1.85 15.98 14.72
C LEU A 134 1.70 17.51 14.69
N GLU A 135 2.12 18.14 13.59
CA GLU A 135 1.89 19.58 13.37
C GLU A 135 0.84 19.74 12.28
N ILE A 136 -0.42 19.94 12.69
CA ILE A 136 -1.52 20.21 11.77
C ILE A 136 -1.55 21.71 11.49
N SER A 137 -1.45 22.08 10.22
CA SER A 137 -1.66 23.46 9.76
C SER A 137 -3.07 23.69 9.26
N ASP A 138 -3.72 22.66 8.71
CA ASP A 138 -5.04 22.78 8.11
C ASP A 138 -5.91 21.53 8.30
N ILE A 139 -7.22 21.73 8.40
CA ILE A 139 -8.23 20.65 8.44
C ILE A 139 -9.22 20.84 7.31
N ARG A 140 -9.38 19.80 6.48
CA ARG A 140 -10.38 19.73 5.42
C ARG A 140 -11.53 18.82 5.83
N PHE A 141 -12.72 19.40 5.98
CA PHE A 141 -13.95 18.65 6.23
C PHE A 141 -14.58 18.22 4.90
N ILE A 142 -14.76 16.91 4.71
CA ILE A 142 -15.39 16.32 3.53
C ILE A 142 -16.75 15.76 3.93
N GLY A 143 -17.80 16.34 3.37
CA GLY A 143 -19.17 15.86 3.54
C GLY A 143 -19.42 14.49 2.91
N PRO A 144 -20.62 13.91 3.11
CA PRO A 144 -20.99 12.66 2.48
C PRO A 144 -20.89 12.82 0.96
N GLN A 145 -19.98 12.07 0.34
CA GLN A 145 -19.82 12.13 -1.10
C GLN A 145 -21.07 11.51 -1.75
N PRO A 146 -21.76 12.21 -2.67
CA PRO A 146 -22.87 11.61 -3.38
C PRO A 146 -22.38 10.35 -4.10
N GLU A 147 -23.06 9.22 -3.91
CA GLU A 147 -22.70 7.98 -4.60
C GLU A 147 -22.64 8.27 -6.11
N PRO A 148 -21.58 7.83 -6.82
CA PRO A 148 -21.54 7.97 -8.26
C PRO A 148 -22.78 7.27 -8.83
N TYR A 149 -23.57 7.99 -9.63
CA TYR A 149 -24.83 7.46 -10.12
C TYR A 149 -24.58 6.10 -10.79
N LYS A 150 -25.17 5.03 -10.23
CA LYS A 150 -25.12 3.72 -10.88
C LYS A 150 -25.96 3.84 -12.15
N ARG A 151 -25.30 3.95 -13.32
CA ARG A 151 -25.94 3.79 -14.63
C ARG A 151 -26.71 2.47 -14.59
N LYS A 152 -28.05 2.52 -14.53
CA LYS A 152 -28.89 1.35 -14.77
C LYS A 152 -28.55 0.87 -16.18
N ARG A 153 -27.85 -0.27 -16.28
CA ARG A 153 -27.64 -0.95 -17.55
C ARG A 153 -29.01 -1.45 -17.99
N TYR A 154 -29.61 -0.80 -18.97
CA TYR A 154 -30.81 -1.32 -19.59
C TYR A 154 -30.48 -2.68 -20.22
N PRO A 155 -31.29 -3.73 -19.98
CA PRO A 155 -31.12 -4.99 -20.68
C PRO A 155 -31.31 -4.73 -22.17
N ARG A 156 -30.33 -5.14 -22.99
CA ARG A 156 -30.54 -5.21 -24.44
C ARG A 156 -31.43 -6.42 -24.71
N TYR A 157 -32.60 -6.16 -25.29
CA TYR A 157 -33.46 -7.18 -25.87
C TYR A 157 -32.95 -7.54 -27.27
#